data_AF-A0A7C6P6X8-F1
#
_entry.id   AF-A0A7C6P6X8-F1
#
_cell.length_a   1.000
_cell.length_b   1.000
_cell.length_c   1.000
_cell.angle_alpha   90.00
_cell.angle_beta   90.00
_cell.angle_gamma   90.00
#
_symmetry.space_group_name_H-M   'P 1'
#
loop_
_entity.id
_entity.type
_entity.pdbx_description
1 polymer ?
#
loop_
_entity_poly.entity_id
_entity_poly.type
_entity_poly.pdbx_seq_one_letter_code
_entity_poly.pdbx_strand_id
1 'polypeptide(L)'
;MKREDDFQTRRKHLADLTEEQLEERFWKLAEEIVNPLVDLAYKNTSPSIERSVLMRMGFSSIECSAIVDGAIERGLLGKGAGHLVYRLAKEKDMPIREAGLKLAEGEMWEDVVAIFKGGAN
;
A
#
# COMPACT_ATOMS: atom_id res chain seq x y z
N MET A 1 -23.76 13.25 34.36
CA MET A 1 -24.82 12.27 34.67
C MET A 1 -24.30 10.89 34.26
N LYS A 2 -23.86 10.07 35.23
CA LYS A 2 -23.41 8.69 34.98
C LYS A 2 -24.63 7.89 34.49
N ARG A 3 -24.57 7.33 33.28
CA ARG A 3 -25.60 6.42 32.75
C ARG A 3 -25.41 5.04 33.42
N GLU A 4 -25.87 4.90 34.66
CA GLU A 4 -25.75 3.62 35.40
C GLU A 4 -26.68 2.52 34.87
N ASP A 5 -27.67 2.86 34.04
CA ASP A 5 -28.70 1.92 33.60
C ASP A 5 -28.47 1.29 32.19
N ASP A 6 -27.55 1.86 31.38
CA ASP A 6 -27.30 1.34 30.02
C ASP A 6 -26.46 0.06 30.05
N PHE A 7 -25.49 -0.03 30.97
CA PHE A 7 -24.59 -1.19 31.03
C PHE A 7 -25.30 -2.47 31.46
N GLN A 8 -26.10 -2.42 32.55
CA GLN A 8 -26.80 -3.61 33.07
C GLN A 8 -27.79 -4.17 32.05
N THR A 9 -28.38 -3.31 31.23
CA THR A 9 -29.26 -3.73 30.13
C THR A 9 -28.47 -4.31 28.96
N ARG A 10 -27.41 -3.62 28.51
CA ARG A 10 -26.64 -4.05 27.33
C ARG A 10 -25.82 -5.31 27.54
N ARG A 11 -25.33 -5.58 28.76
CA ARG A 11 -24.51 -6.77 29.04
C ARG A 11 -25.29 -8.09 29.14
N LYS A 12 -26.64 -8.06 29.17
CA LYS A 12 -27.46 -9.26 29.39
C LYS A 12 -27.13 -10.40 28.43
N HIS A 13 -26.84 -10.09 27.17
CA HIS A 13 -26.46 -11.08 26.16
C HIS A 13 -25.08 -11.74 26.38
N LEU A 14 -24.32 -11.29 27.38
CA LEU A 14 -22.99 -11.81 27.73
C LEU A 14 -23.00 -12.50 29.10
N ALA A 15 -24.12 -12.52 29.82
CA ALA A 15 -24.17 -12.94 31.22
C ALA A 15 -23.83 -14.43 31.43
N ASP A 16 -24.10 -15.26 30.42
CA ASP A 16 -23.90 -16.70 30.48
C ASP A 16 -22.55 -17.16 29.89
N LEU A 17 -21.71 -16.23 29.42
CA LEU A 17 -20.40 -16.55 28.87
C LEU A 17 -19.38 -16.78 30.00
N THR A 18 -18.53 -17.79 29.86
CA THR A 18 -17.33 -17.92 30.71
C THR A 18 -16.32 -16.82 30.37
N GLU A 19 -15.32 -16.64 31.22
CA GLU A 19 -14.23 -15.68 30.98
C GLU A 19 -13.53 -15.98 29.64
N GLU A 20 -13.23 -17.25 29.38
CA GLU A 20 -12.56 -17.70 28.16
C GLU A 20 -13.44 -17.44 26.93
N GLN A 21 -14.74 -17.72 27.00
CA GLN A 21 -15.67 -17.45 25.90
C GLN A 21 -15.84 -15.96 25.63
N LEU A 22 -15.82 -15.14 26.68
CA LEU A 22 -15.91 -13.69 26.57
C LEU A 22 -14.65 -13.12 25.92
N GLU A 23 -13.47 -13.62 26.29
CA GLU A 23 -12.20 -13.26 25.68
C GLU A 23 -12.12 -13.68 24.21
N GLU A 24 -12.48 -14.93 23.89
CA GLU A 24 -12.52 -15.42 22.51
C GLU A 24 -13.45 -14.55 21.64
N ARG A 25 -14.63 -14.24 22.16
CA ARG A 25 -15.58 -13.35 21.47
C ARG A 25 -15.01 -11.96 21.25
N PHE A 26 -14.28 -11.40 22.22
CA PHE A 26 -13.64 -10.10 22.08
C PHE A 26 -12.61 -10.12 20.94
N TRP A 27 -11.71 -11.11 20.92
CA TRP A 27 -10.67 -11.19 19.90
C TRP A 27 -11.24 -11.49 18.51
N LYS A 28 -12.25 -12.36 18.41
CA LYS A 28 -12.94 -12.61 17.16
C LYS A 28 -13.56 -11.34 16.58
N LEU A 29 -14.25 -10.55 17.40
CA LEU A 29 -14.83 -9.29 16.95
C LEU A 29 -13.75 -8.27 16.57
N ALA A 30 -12.64 -8.21 17.31
CA ALA A 30 -11.51 -7.35 16.98
C ALA A 30 -10.89 -7.74 15.62
N GLU A 31 -10.74 -9.04 15.35
CA GLU A 31 -10.29 -9.57 14.06
C GLU A 31 -11.24 -9.21 12.92
N GLU A 32 -12.55 -9.44 13.11
CA GLU A 32 -13.58 -9.06 12.14
C GLU A 32 -13.55 -7.55 11.80
N ILE A 33 -13.27 -6.69 12.78
CA ILE A 33 -13.13 -5.25 12.58
C ILE A 33 -11.90 -4.91 11.73
N VAL A 34 -10.75 -5.56 11.95
CA VAL A 34 -9.50 -5.23 11.24
C VAL A 34 -9.38 -5.92 9.88
N ASN A 35 -10.08 -7.02 9.64
CA ASN A 35 -10.01 -7.78 8.39
C ASN A 35 -10.26 -6.92 7.13
N PRO A 36 -11.30 -6.06 7.06
CA PRO A 36 -11.49 -5.17 5.92
C PRO A 36 -10.34 -4.16 5.72
N LEU A 37 -9.68 -3.74 6.80
CA LEU A 37 -8.54 -2.82 6.74
C LEU A 37 -7.30 -3.51 6.16
N VAL A 38 -7.06 -4.77 6.54
CA VAL A 38 -5.99 -5.60 5.99
C VAL A 38 -6.22 -5.88 4.51
N ASP A 39 -7.45 -6.24 4.12
CA ASP A 39 -7.81 -6.46 2.71
C ASP A 39 -7.61 -5.20 1.86
N LEU A 40 -8.01 -4.03 2.38
CA LEU A 40 -7.76 -2.74 1.75
C LEU A 40 -6.25 -2.51 1.54
N ALA A 41 -5.44 -2.73 2.57
CA ALA A 41 -3.99 -2.56 2.49
C ALA A 41 -3.33 -3.56 1.52
N TYR A 42 -3.86 -4.78 1.41
CA TYR A 42 -3.33 -5.80 0.50
C TYR A 42 -3.61 -5.47 -0.97
N LYS A 43 -4.80 -4.91 -1.27
CA LYS A 43 -5.25 -4.63 -2.64
C LYS A 43 -4.83 -3.27 -3.19
N ASN A 44 -4.29 -2.39 -2.35
CA ASN A 44 -3.98 -1.01 -2.71
C ASN A 44 -2.55 -0.65 -2.35
N THR A 45 -2.04 0.41 -2.99
CA THR A 45 -0.79 1.04 -2.63
C THR A 45 -1.00 2.52 -2.32
N SER A 46 0.05 3.20 -1.87
CA SER A 46 0.05 4.64 -1.62
C SER A 46 1.42 5.24 -1.99
N PRO A 47 1.50 6.57 -2.18
CA PRO A 47 2.77 7.22 -2.51
C PRO A 47 3.88 6.93 -1.48
N SER A 48 3.56 6.81 -0.19
CA SER A 48 4.56 6.48 0.85
C SER A 48 5.06 5.05 0.75
N ILE A 49 4.18 4.10 0.42
CA ILE A 49 4.55 2.69 0.19
C ILE A 49 5.49 2.60 -1.01
N GLU A 50 5.17 3.26 -2.13
CA GLU A 50 6.00 3.24 -3.33
C GLU A 50 7.37 3.89 -3.11
N ARG A 51 7.43 5.02 -2.39
CA ARG A 51 8.72 5.60 -1.96
C ARG A 51 9.52 4.62 -1.09
N SER A 52 8.87 3.88 -0.19
CA SER A 52 9.56 2.88 0.64
C SER A 52 10.16 1.73 -0.17
N VAL A 53 9.53 1.36 -1.29
CA VAL A 53 10.06 0.36 -2.22
C VAL A 53 11.29 0.90 -2.91
N LEU A 54 11.22 2.12 -3.46
CA LEU A 54 12.36 2.78 -4.11
C LEU A 54 13.55 3.00 -3.16
N MET A 55 13.29 3.40 -1.91
CA MET A 55 14.37 3.53 -0.90
C MET A 55 15.10 2.19 -0.68
N ARG A 56 14.36 1.07 -0.64
CA ARG A 56 14.96 -0.28 -0.56
C ARG A 56 15.71 -0.68 -1.84
N MET A 57 15.41 -0.05 -2.97
CA MET A 57 16.15 -0.21 -4.23
C MET A 57 17.39 0.69 -4.33
N GLY A 58 17.68 1.52 -3.31
CA GLY A 58 18.88 2.35 -3.24
C GLY A 58 18.74 3.78 -3.75
N PHE A 59 17.51 4.30 -3.86
CA PHE A 59 17.25 5.70 -4.20
C PHE A 59 17.16 6.58 -2.95
N SER A 60 17.56 7.85 -3.06
CA SER A 60 17.38 8.84 -1.99
C SER A 60 15.91 9.26 -1.86
N SER A 61 15.53 9.86 -0.73
CA SER A 61 14.14 10.33 -0.50
C SER A 61 13.67 11.36 -1.53
N ILE A 62 14.60 12.21 -2.02
CA ILE A 62 14.34 13.22 -3.05
C ILE A 62 14.05 12.54 -4.39
N GLU A 63 14.91 11.60 -4.81
CA GLU A 63 14.73 10.83 -6.04
C GLU A 63 13.44 10.01 -6.01
N CYS A 64 13.16 9.34 -4.88
CA CYS A 64 11.93 8.58 -4.69
C CYS A 64 10.68 9.44 -4.87
N SER A 65 10.72 10.69 -4.37
CA SER A 65 9.57 11.60 -4.49
C SER A 65 9.35 11.99 -5.95
N ALA A 66 10.41 12.37 -6.66
CA ALA A 66 10.32 12.70 -8.08
C ALA A 66 9.77 11.54 -8.93
N ILE A 67 10.26 10.31 -8.72
CA ILE A 67 9.78 9.12 -9.45
C ILE A 67 8.30 8.85 -9.14
N VAL A 68 7.90 8.90 -7.87
CA VAL A 68 6.50 8.64 -7.48
C VAL A 68 5.56 9.70 -8.01
N ASP A 69 5.94 10.97 -7.97
CA ASP A 69 5.13 12.06 -8.52
C ASP A 69 4.96 11.89 -10.04
N GLY A 70 6.04 11.57 -10.76
CA GLY A 70 5.98 11.27 -12.20
C GLY A 70 5.07 10.07 -12.52
N ALA A 71 5.04 9.05 -11.66
CA ALA A 71 4.14 7.90 -11.81
C ALA A 71 2.67 8.27 -11.54
N ILE A 72 2.40 9.15 -10.57
CA ILE A 72 1.05 9.64 -10.25
C ILE A 72 0.49 10.46 -11.42
N GLU A 73 1.26 11.41 -11.95
CA GLU A 73 0.88 12.25 -13.09
C GLU A 73 0.43 11.43 -14.31
N ARG A 74 1.00 10.22 -14.46
CA ARG A 74 0.74 9.32 -15.60
C ARG A 74 -0.26 8.21 -15.28
N GLY A 75 -0.84 8.19 -14.07
CA GLY A 75 -1.79 7.17 -13.64
C GLY A 75 -1.18 5.76 -13.51
N LEU A 76 0.14 5.67 -13.28
CA LEU A 76 0.89 4.41 -13.27
C LEU A 76 1.17 3.87 -11.86
N LEU A 77 0.75 4.57 -10.80
CA LEU A 77 1.04 4.16 -9.41
C LEU A 77 0.57 2.73 -9.11
N GLY A 78 -0.58 2.31 -9.66
CA GLY A 78 -1.12 0.96 -9.49
C GLY A 78 -0.28 -0.15 -10.15
N LYS A 79 0.74 0.20 -10.95
CA LYS A 79 1.72 -0.76 -11.50
C LYS A 79 2.94 -0.93 -10.60
N GLY A 80 3.10 -0.08 -9.58
CA GLY A 80 4.21 -0.06 -8.62
C GLY A 80 5.43 0.70 -9.15
N ALA A 81 5.87 1.75 -8.45
CA ALA A 81 6.97 2.62 -8.88
C ALA A 81 8.30 1.85 -8.99
N GLY A 82 8.59 0.94 -8.07
CA GLY A 82 9.75 0.06 -8.18
C GLY A 82 9.70 -0.86 -9.40
N HIS A 83 8.49 -1.32 -9.77
CA HIS A 83 8.28 -2.12 -10.97
C HIS A 83 8.45 -1.28 -12.25
N LEU A 84 8.06 0.00 -12.25
CA LEU A 84 8.34 0.92 -13.37
C LEU A 84 9.85 1.02 -13.63
N VAL A 85 10.64 1.28 -12.57
CA VAL A 85 12.10 1.35 -12.66
C VAL A 85 12.68 0.04 -13.17
N TYR A 86 12.26 -1.09 -12.60
CA TYR A 86 12.73 -2.42 -12.99
C TYR A 86 12.43 -2.74 -14.47
N ARG A 87 11.21 -2.45 -14.93
CA ARG A 87 10.80 -2.73 -16.32
C ARG A 87 11.55 -1.86 -17.31
N LEU A 88 11.71 -0.57 -17.02
CA LEU A 88 12.51 0.31 -17.86
C LEU A 88 13.97 -0.16 -17.95
N ALA A 89 14.57 -0.47 -16.79
CA ALA A 89 15.95 -0.97 -16.71
C ALA A 89 16.15 -2.22 -17.58
N LYS A 90 15.20 -3.16 -17.50
CA LYS A 90 15.24 -4.40 -18.29
C LYS A 90 15.03 -4.16 -19.79
N GLU A 91 14.06 -3.32 -20.18
CA GLU A 91 13.73 -3.08 -21.59
C GLU A 91 14.85 -2.33 -22.34
N LYS A 92 15.57 -1.48 -21.62
CA LYS A 92 16.64 -0.65 -22.16
C LYS A 92 18.05 -1.22 -21.90
N ASP A 93 18.13 -2.41 -21.32
CA ASP A 93 19.37 -3.07 -20.91
C ASP A 93 20.31 -2.14 -20.13
N MET A 94 19.77 -1.49 -19.09
CA MET A 94 20.50 -0.54 -18.26
C MET A 94 20.44 -0.91 -16.77
N PRO A 95 21.41 -0.44 -15.95
CA PRO A 95 21.36 -0.64 -14.51
C PRO A 95 20.11 -0.02 -13.87
N ILE A 96 19.53 -0.69 -12.85
CA ILE A 96 18.36 -0.19 -12.09
C ILE A 96 18.57 1.25 -11.60
N ARG A 97 19.77 1.53 -11.08
CA ARG A 97 20.12 2.85 -10.55
C ARG A 97 20.04 3.94 -11.62
N GLU A 98 20.54 3.66 -12.82
CA GLU A 98 20.52 4.59 -13.94
C GLU A 98 19.09 4.84 -14.43
N ALA A 99 18.30 3.77 -14.61
CA ALA A 99 16.90 3.88 -15.01
C ALA A 99 16.08 4.76 -14.06
N GLY A 100 16.25 4.58 -12.75
CA GLY A 100 15.52 5.38 -11.77
C GLY A 100 16.00 6.84 -11.70
N LEU A 101 17.29 7.12 -11.91
CA LEU A 101 17.79 8.49 -12.01
C LEU A 101 17.17 9.23 -13.20
N LYS A 102 17.15 8.58 -14.37
CA LYS A 102 16.50 9.14 -15.56
C LYS A 102 15.04 9.46 -15.31
N LEU A 103 14.31 8.55 -14.66
CA LEU A 103 12.91 8.80 -14.28
C LEU A 103 12.76 9.95 -13.29
N ALA A 104 13.66 10.05 -12.29
CA ALA A 104 13.66 11.14 -11.31
C ALA A 104 13.95 12.51 -11.96
N GLU A 105 14.72 12.53 -13.04
CA GLU A 105 15.02 13.73 -13.85
C GLU A 105 13.92 14.06 -14.87
N GLY A 106 12.84 13.26 -14.92
CA GLY A 106 11.74 13.47 -15.85
C GLY A 106 11.96 12.87 -17.24
N GLU A 107 13.00 12.06 -17.44
CA GLU A 107 13.32 11.39 -18.69
C GLU A 107 12.64 10.01 -18.81
N MET A 108 12.58 9.48 -20.04
CA MET A 108 12.14 8.10 -20.36
C MET A 108 10.73 7.69 -19.93
N TRP A 109 9.91 8.62 -19.45
CA TRP A 109 8.53 8.34 -19.07
C TRP A 109 7.65 7.86 -20.23
N GLU A 110 7.90 8.34 -21.45
CA GLU A 110 7.19 7.86 -22.65
C GLU A 110 7.48 6.39 -22.92
N ASP A 111 8.72 5.93 -22.69
CA ASP A 111 9.08 4.52 -22.79
C ASP A 111 8.32 3.69 -21.74
N VAL A 112 8.27 4.17 -20.48
CA VAL A 112 7.51 3.51 -19.41
C VAL A 112 6.03 3.41 -19.78
N VAL A 113 5.43 4.50 -20.25
CA VAL A 113 4.03 4.50 -20.69
C VAL A 113 3.81 3.51 -21.83
N ALA A 114 4.73 3.43 -22.80
CA ALA A 114 4.64 2.45 -23.89
C ALA A 114 4.74 0.99 -23.38
N ILE A 115 5.69 0.70 -22.50
CA ILE A 115 5.88 -0.63 -21.90
C ILE A 115 4.60 -1.12 -21.21
N PHE A 116 3.92 -0.23 -20.47
CA PHE A 116 2.73 -0.59 -19.69
C PHE A 116 1.40 -0.40 -20.43
N LYS A 117 1.37 0.24 -21.60
CA LYS A 117 0.22 0.26 -22.53
C LYS A 117 0.13 -1.01 -23.38
N GLY A 118 1.26 -1.65 -23.69
CA GLY A 118 1.32 -2.84 -24.56
C GLY A 118 1.18 -4.19 -23.86
N GLY A 119 1.21 -4.23 -22.51
CA GLY A 119 1.06 -5.45 -21.74
C GLY A 119 -0.40 -5.70 -21.36
N ALA A 120 -1.04 -6.69 -22.00
CA ALA A 120 -2.25 -7.30 -21.46
C ALA A 120 -1.93 -7.83 -20.05
N ASN A 121 -2.79 -7.49 -19.07
CA ASN A 121 -2.75 -8.10 -17.74
C ASN A 121 -2.95 -9.61 -17.85
#